data_AF-A0A9D4QTJ1-F1
#
_entry.id   AF-A0A9D4QTJ1-F1
#
_cell.length_a   1.000
_cell.length_b   1.000
_cell.length_c   1.000
_cell.angle_alpha   90.00
_cell.angle_beta   90.00
_cell.angle_gamma   90.00
#
_symmetry.space_group_name_H-M   'P 1'
#
loop_
_entity.id
_entity.type
_entity.pdbx_description
1 polymer ?
#
loop_
_entity_poly.entity_id
_entity_poly.type
_entity_poly.pdbx_seq_one_letter_code
_entity_poly.pdbx_strand_id
1 'polypeptide(L)'
;MEIILPENLKKYGDSLLFECNISNTFLHEIANENIFLSDVLSAWSDVTRNFETQTSSKTILWNNKDITSNNKTFFYKDWFERSIKYVDQLYDYRIKDLYSFYNICYIYGIPSNNFLKY
;
A
#
# COMPACT_ATOMS: atom_id res chain seq x y z
N MET A 1 12.42 -12.19 15.77
CA MET A 1 12.95 -12.69 14.49
C MET A 1 12.97 -11.51 13.56
N GLU A 2 14.15 -11.01 13.20
CA GLU A 2 14.29 -9.87 12.30
C GLU A 2 14.42 -10.44 10.89
N ILE A 3 13.39 -10.28 10.07
CA ILE A 3 13.43 -10.70 8.67
C ILE A 3 14.19 -9.60 7.92
N ILE A 4 15.42 -9.90 7.49
CA ILE A 4 16.18 -8.97 6.65
C ILE A 4 15.58 -9.05 5.24
N LEU A 5 14.84 -8.00 4.88
CA LEU A 5 14.19 -7.91 3.58
C LEU A 5 15.19 -7.45 2.50
N PRO A 6 15.15 -8.04 1.30
CA PRO A 6 15.97 -7.61 0.17
C PRO A 6 15.77 -6.12 -0.17
N GLU A 7 16.85 -5.41 -0.51
CA GLU A 7 16.79 -3.96 -0.78
C GLU A 7 15.82 -3.58 -1.91
N ASN A 8 15.60 -4.48 -2.87
CA ASN A 8 14.63 -4.31 -3.95
C ASN A 8 13.18 -4.21 -3.47
N LEU A 9 12.86 -4.56 -2.23
CA LEU A 9 11.51 -4.43 -1.65
C LEU A 9 11.21 -3.03 -1.13
N LYS A 10 12.24 -2.19 -0.91
CA LYS A 10 12.06 -0.79 -0.52
C LYS A 10 11.18 -0.01 -1.51
N LYS A 11 11.24 -0.36 -2.81
CA LYS A 11 10.41 0.26 -3.85
C LYS A 11 8.93 -0.15 -3.79
N TYR A 12 8.59 -1.14 -2.95
CA TYR A 12 7.23 -1.62 -2.70
C TYR A 12 6.78 -1.39 -1.25
N GLY A 13 7.52 -0.60 -0.47
CA GLY A 13 7.15 -0.28 0.90
C GLY A 13 7.67 -1.24 1.96
N ASP A 14 8.55 -2.18 1.59
CA ASP A 14 9.28 -3.06 2.51
C ASP A 14 8.36 -3.83 3.48
N SER A 15 8.34 -3.46 4.76
CA SER A 15 7.45 -4.08 5.77
C SER A 15 5.96 -3.90 5.46
N LEU A 16 5.59 -2.90 4.67
CA LEU A 16 4.20 -2.66 4.26
C LEU A 16 3.59 -3.86 3.52
N LEU A 17 4.41 -4.68 2.86
CA LEU A 17 3.96 -5.89 2.17
C LEU A 17 3.31 -6.91 3.10
N PHE A 18 3.60 -6.85 4.40
CA PHE A 18 3.02 -7.69 5.44
C PHE A 18 1.76 -7.08 6.08
N GLU A 19 1.45 -5.83 5.77
CA GLU A 19 0.27 -5.14 6.30
C GLU A 19 -0.81 -4.99 5.22
N CYS A 20 -0.41 -4.88 3.95
CA CYS A 20 -1.32 -4.60 2.85
C CYS A 20 -2.13 -5.82 2.37
N ASN A 21 -3.27 -5.54 1.73
CA ASN A 21 -4.14 -6.53 1.10
C ASN A 21 -3.70 -6.85 -0.34
N ILE A 22 -2.46 -7.30 -0.54
CA ILE A 22 -1.93 -7.61 -1.86
C ILE A 22 -2.37 -9.02 -2.32
N SER A 23 -2.60 -9.20 -3.63
CA SER A 23 -2.91 -10.53 -4.18
C SER A 23 -1.64 -11.34 -4.41
N ASN A 24 -1.75 -12.68 -4.30
CA ASN A 24 -0.63 -13.59 -4.56
C ASN A 24 -0.08 -13.44 -5.99
N THR A 25 -0.93 -13.09 -6.97
CA THR A 25 -0.51 -12.80 -8.34
C THR A 25 0.51 -11.66 -8.40
N PHE A 26 0.30 -10.58 -7.65
CA PHE A 26 1.23 -9.44 -7.61
C PHE A 26 2.46 -9.73 -6.75
N LEU A 27 2.33 -10.56 -5.71
CA LEU A 27 3.47 -10.97 -4.88
C LEU A 27 4.55 -11.69 -5.70
N HIS A 28 4.16 -12.53 -6.65
CA HIS A 28 5.10 -13.18 -7.56
C HIS A 28 5.86 -12.17 -8.45
N GLU A 29 5.21 -11.09 -8.89
CA GLU A 29 5.87 -10.01 -9.65
C GLU A 29 6.86 -9.21 -8.78
N ILE A 30 6.52 -8.98 -7.51
CA ILE A 30 7.34 -8.23 -6.55
C ILE A 30 8.58 -9.03 -6.10
N ALA A 31 8.38 -10.32 -5.79
CA ALA A 31 9.41 -11.19 -5.25
C ALA A 31 10.39 -11.72 -6.30
N ASN A 32 10.15 -11.47 -7.59
CA ASN A 32 11.05 -11.65 -8.74
C ASN A 32 12.16 -12.69 -8.56
N GLU A 33 11.89 -13.94 -8.96
CA GLU A 33 12.74 -15.15 -8.84
C GLU A 33 13.15 -15.59 -7.41
N ASN A 34 12.90 -14.78 -6.37
CA ASN A 34 13.12 -15.20 -4.98
C ASN A 34 11.93 -16.02 -4.47
N ILE A 35 12.00 -17.33 -4.72
CA ILE A 35 10.98 -18.31 -4.32
C ILE A 35 10.71 -18.25 -2.81
N PHE A 36 11.75 -18.19 -1.98
CA PHE A 36 11.60 -18.14 -0.52
C PHE A 36 10.78 -16.92 -0.07
N LEU A 37 11.10 -15.75 -0.61
CA LEU A 37 10.37 -14.52 -0.29
C LEU A 37 8.91 -14.60 -0.79
N SER A 38 8.70 -15.13 -1.99
CA SER A 38 7.36 -15.34 -2.54
C SER A 38 6.52 -16.24 -1.63
N ASP A 39 7.10 -17.33 -1.12
CA ASP A 39 6.45 -18.28 -0.23
C ASP A 39 6.11 -17.63 1.12
N VAL A 40 7.05 -16.86 1.70
CA VAL A 40 6.85 -16.14 2.95
C VAL A 40 5.72 -15.12 2.81
N LEU A 41 5.72 -14.30 1.76
CA LEU A 41 4.69 -13.28 1.55
C LEU A 41 3.31 -13.92 1.28
N SER A 42 3.27 -15.00 0.49
CA SER A 42 2.02 -15.71 0.20
C SER A 42 1.44 -16.36 1.46
N ALA A 43 2.28 -17.06 2.23
CA ALA A 43 1.86 -17.66 3.50
C ALA A 43 1.35 -16.59 4.48
N TRP A 44 2.01 -15.44 4.56
CA TRP A 44 1.56 -14.34 5.41
C TRP A 44 0.20 -13.79 4.97
N SER A 45 0.02 -13.55 3.67
CA SER A 45 -1.25 -13.10 3.08
C SER A 45 -2.41 -14.06 3.37
N ASP A 46 -2.17 -15.37 3.27
CA ASP A 46 -3.17 -16.38 3.60
C ASP A 46 -3.51 -16.40 5.09
N VAL A 47 -2.50 -16.24 5.94
CA VAL A 47 -2.67 -16.20 7.40
C VAL A 47 -3.49 -14.98 7.82
N THR A 48 -3.14 -13.78 7.34
CA THR A 48 -3.85 -12.54 7.71
C THR A 48 -5.29 -12.52 7.22
N ARG A 49 -5.57 -13.04 6.02
CA ARG A 49 -6.94 -13.19 5.49
C ARG A 49 -7.86 -13.97 6.42
N ASN A 50 -7.33 -14.95 7.15
CA ASN A 50 -8.12 -15.73 8.11
C ASN A 50 -8.38 -14.98 9.43
N PHE A 51 -7.60 -13.93 9.73
CA PHE A 51 -7.74 -13.09 10.93
C PHE A 51 -8.55 -11.81 10.71
N GLU A 52 -8.78 -11.39 9.46
CA GLU A 52 -9.51 -10.15 9.09
C GLU A 52 -10.98 -10.08 9.56
N THR A 53 -11.52 -11.14 10.18
CA THR A 53 -12.90 -11.16 10.65
C THR A 53 -13.19 -10.30 11.88
N GLN A 54 -12.19 -9.68 12.53
CA GLN A 54 -12.38 -9.10 13.88
C GLN A 54 -11.87 -7.69 14.17
N THR A 55 -11.25 -6.96 13.23
CA THR A 55 -10.79 -5.60 13.53
C THR A 55 -11.36 -4.56 12.58
N SER A 56 -11.83 -3.46 13.15
CA SER A 56 -12.12 -2.18 12.50
C SER A 56 -10.85 -1.53 11.95
N SER A 57 -10.07 -2.28 11.15
CA SER A 57 -8.80 -1.87 10.59
C SER A 57 -9.08 -1.01 9.36
N LYS A 58 -8.59 0.24 9.41
CA LYS A 58 -8.59 1.16 8.28
C LYS A 58 -8.02 0.45 7.04
N THR A 59 -8.67 0.61 5.90
CA THR A 59 -8.20 0.01 4.64
C THR A 59 -6.89 0.65 4.21
N ILE A 60 -5.83 -0.16 4.10
CA ILE A 60 -4.53 0.29 3.58
C ILE A 60 -4.68 0.63 2.10
N LEU A 61 -4.15 1.78 1.70
CA LEU A 61 -4.25 2.33 0.35
C LEU A 61 -3.33 1.60 -0.64
N TRP A 62 -2.10 1.32 -0.20
CA TRP A 62 -1.03 0.85 -1.05
C TRP A 62 -1.04 -0.66 -1.24
N ASN A 63 -0.53 -1.12 -2.38
CA ASN A 63 -0.40 -2.55 -2.68
C ASN A 63 -1.70 -3.34 -2.43
N ASN A 64 -2.86 -2.71 -2.59
CA ASN A 64 -4.14 -3.31 -2.25
C ASN A 64 -4.82 -3.86 -3.51
N LYS A 65 -5.17 -5.15 -3.51
CA LYS A 65 -5.79 -5.84 -4.66
C LYS A 65 -7.14 -5.24 -5.06
N ASP A 66 -7.82 -4.58 -4.12
CA ASP A 66 -9.11 -3.93 -4.33
C ASP A 66 -8.96 -2.46 -4.78
N ILE A 67 -7.73 -1.90 -4.72
CA ILE A 67 -7.41 -0.53 -5.13
C ILE A 67 -6.32 -0.58 -6.19
N THR A 68 -6.73 -0.63 -7.45
CA THR A 68 -5.81 -0.78 -8.59
C THR A 68 -5.91 0.40 -9.55
N SER A 69 -4.81 0.66 -10.25
CA SER A 69 -4.75 1.57 -11.38
C SER A 69 -4.26 0.78 -12.59
N ASN A 70 -5.00 0.81 -13.70
CA ASN A 70 -4.72 0.00 -14.89
C ASN A 70 -4.51 -1.49 -14.57
N ASN A 71 -5.36 -2.05 -13.69
CA ASN A 71 -5.31 -3.44 -13.21
C ASN A 71 -4.01 -3.83 -12.50
N LYS A 72 -3.23 -2.86 -12.01
CA LYS A 72 -2.03 -3.07 -11.21
C LYS A 72 -2.17 -2.39 -9.86
N THR A 73 -1.59 -2.99 -8.82
CA THR A 73 -1.40 -2.31 -7.56
C THR A 73 -0.34 -1.22 -7.70
N PHE A 74 -0.35 -0.25 -6.79
CA PHE A 74 0.59 0.87 -6.81
C PHE A 74 1.08 1.21 -5.40
N PHE A 75 2.26 1.83 -5.37
CA PHE A 75 2.88 2.34 -4.16
C PHE A 75 3.60 3.65 -4.50
N TYR A 76 3.10 4.76 -3.95
CA TYR A 76 3.77 6.06 -4.07
C TYR A 76 4.58 6.32 -2.81
N LYS A 77 5.89 6.05 -2.90
CA LYS A 77 6.84 6.25 -1.80
C LYS A 77 6.73 7.65 -1.19
N ASP A 78 6.69 8.69 -2.01
CA ASP A 78 6.61 10.08 -1.56
C ASP A 78 5.36 10.37 -0.71
N TRP A 79 4.23 9.73 -1.04
CA TRP A 79 2.99 9.87 -0.26
C TRP A 79 3.06 9.06 1.04
N PHE A 80 3.61 7.85 0.97
CA PHE A 80 3.78 6.98 2.12
C PHE A 80 4.72 7.58 3.18
N GLU A 81 5.84 8.17 2.76
CA GLU A 81 6.78 8.88 3.64
C GLU A 81 6.14 10.10 4.32
N ARG A 82 5.06 10.62 3.77
CA ARG A 82 4.23 11.69 4.35
C ARG A 82 3.07 11.16 5.20
N SER A 83 3.15 9.89 5.60
CA SER A 83 2.18 9.21 6.47
C SER A 83 0.78 9.05 5.88
N ILE A 84 0.62 9.12 4.55
CA ILE A 84 -0.59 8.70 3.87
C ILE A 84 -0.50 7.19 3.68
N LYS A 85 -1.28 6.43 4.45
CA LYS A 85 -1.26 4.95 4.47
C LYS A 85 -2.63 4.32 4.21
N TYR A 86 -3.70 5.03 4.55
CA TYR A 86 -5.05 4.48 4.60
C TYR A 86 -6.02 5.29 3.74
N VAL A 87 -7.09 4.65 3.26
CA VAL A 87 -8.11 5.27 2.40
C VAL A 87 -8.86 6.40 3.11
N ASP A 88 -9.12 6.26 4.41
CA ASP A 88 -9.83 7.26 5.22
C ASP A 88 -9.10 8.61 5.28
N GLN A 89 -7.78 8.61 5.12
CA GLN A 89 -6.96 9.82 5.07
C GLN A 89 -7.16 10.64 3.79
N LEU A 90 -7.81 10.06 2.78
CA LEU A 90 -8.19 10.74 1.54
C LEU A 90 -9.59 11.35 1.61
N TYR A 91 -10.34 11.13 2.69
CA TYR A 91 -11.74 11.52 2.81
C TYR A 91 -11.96 12.63 3.84
N ASP A 92 -12.69 13.67 3.45
CA ASP A 92 -13.13 14.75 4.33
C ASP A 92 -14.52 14.46 4.90
N TYR A 93 -14.55 13.96 6.13
CA TYR A 93 -15.79 13.64 6.84
C TYR A 93 -16.71 14.84 7.09
N ARG A 94 -16.21 16.08 7.02
CA ARG A 94 -17.01 17.29 7.28
C ARG A 94 -17.92 17.60 6.09
N ILE A 95 -17.39 17.45 4.88
CA ILE A 95 -18.12 17.68 3.63
C ILE A 95 -18.63 16.39 2.99
N LYS A 96 -18.26 15.23 3.57
CA LYS A 96 -18.60 13.89 3.11
C LYS A 96 -18.13 13.61 1.67
N ASP A 97 -16.93 14.07 1.34
CA ASP A 97 -16.34 13.91 0.02
C ASP A 97 -14.82 13.68 0.10
N LEU A 98 -14.20 13.22 -0.98
CA LEU A 98 -12.76 13.05 -1.08
C LEU A 98 -12.04 14.40 -1.14
N TYR A 99 -10.85 14.46 -0.56
CA TYR A 99 -9.96 15.60 -0.77
C TYR A 99 -9.58 15.69 -2.24
N SER A 100 -9.66 16.90 -2.81
CA SER A 100 -9.02 17.19 -4.09
C SER A 100 -7.51 16.96 -3.99
N PHE A 101 -6.85 16.71 -5.13
CA PHE A 101 -5.40 16.56 -5.17
C PHE A 101 -4.67 17.76 -4.53
N TYR A 102 -5.17 18.99 -4.74
CA TYR A 102 -4.60 20.20 -4.15
C TYR A 102 -4.77 20.23 -2.63
N ASN A 103 -5.92 19.78 -2.11
CA ASN A 103 -6.14 19.67 -0.67
C ASN A 103 -5.18 18.64 -0.05
N ILE A 104 -5.01 17.48 -0.68
CA ILE A 104 -4.04 16.47 -0.24
C ILE A 104 -2.63 17.05 -0.25
N CYS A 105 -2.24 17.72 -1.34
CA CYS A 105 -0.93 18.37 -1.44
C CYS A 105 -0.71 19.38 -0.32
N TYR A 106 -1.71 20.20 -0.02
CA TYR A 106 -1.64 21.19 1.05
C TYR A 106 -1.52 20.53 2.43
N ILE A 107 -2.38 19.56 2.75
CA ILE A 107 -2.45 18.91 4.07
C ILE A 107 -1.16 18.12 4.37
N TYR A 108 -0.63 17.41 3.39
CA TYR A 108 0.52 16.51 3.57
C TYR A 108 1.84 17.08 3.03
N GLY A 109 1.82 18.31 2.52
CA GLY A 109 2.97 19.01 1.95
C GLY A 109 3.53 18.39 0.66
N ILE A 110 2.71 17.64 -0.09
CA ILE A 110 3.14 17.00 -1.35
C ILE A 110 3.38 18.09 -2.41
N PRO A 111 4.50 18.04 -3.16
CA PRO A 111 4.72 18.97 -4.27
C PRO A 111 3.60 18.85 -5.32
N SER A 112 2.92 19.97 -5.58
CA SER A 112 1.79 20.04 -6.53
C SER A 112 2.24 20.29 -7.98
N ASN A 113 3.55 20.35 -8.23
CA ASN A 113 4.15 20.77 -9.49
C ASN A 113 4.10 19.72 -10.61
N ASN A 114 3.77 18.46 -10.29
CA ASN A 114 3.61 17.43 -11.31
C ASN A 114 2.61 16.34 -10.89
N PHE A 115 1.33 16.56 -11.21
CA PHE A 115 0.29 15.56 -11.00
C PHE A 115 0.57 14.25 -11.77
N LEU A 116 1.10 14.36 -12.98
CA LEU A 116 1.41 13.21 -13.85
C LEU A 116 2.52 12.29 -13.31
N LYS A 117 3.19 12.71 -12.23
CA LYS A 117 4.14 11.86 -11.52
C LYS A 117 3.45 10.73 -10.75
N TYR A 118 2.16 10.89 -10.44
CA TYR A 118 1.36 9.95 -9.65
C TYR A 118 0.40 9.21 -10.57
#